data_AF-A0A846PJH5-F1
#
_entry.id   AF-A0A846PJH5-F1
#
_cell.length_a   1.000
_cell.length_b   1.000
_cell.length_c   1.000
_cell.angle_alpha   90.00
_cell.angle_beta   90.00
_cell.angle_gamma   90.00
#
_symmetry.space_group_name_H-M   'P 1'
#
loop_
_entity.id
_entity.type
_entity.pdbx_description
1 polymer ?
#
loop_
_entity_poly.entity_id
_entity_poly.type
_entity_poly.pdbx_seq_one_letter_code
_entity_poly.pdbx_strand_id
1 'polypeptide(L)'
;MQGLIIKEPWITYILEGRKTWEIRGGNCRIRGRIGLVRSDSGLVVGTAKIADSLGPLSDEKMRANISRHCIPLRDLAAVRNRYKNIYAWVPANATP
;
A
#
# COMPACT_ATOMS: atom_id res chain seq x y z
N MET A 1 16.71 9.52 2.97
CA MET A 1 15.84 8.33 3.14
C MET A 1 14.40 8.79 2.96
N GLN A 2 13.58 8.09 2.17
CA GLN A 2 12.18 8.48 1.91
C GLN A 2 11.24 7.77 2.88
N GLY A 3 10.14 8.44 3.25
CA GLY A 3 9.10 7.90 4.14
C GLY A 3 7.75 7.77 3.43
N LEU A 4 7.04 6.69 3.71
CA LEU A 4 5.68 6.45 3.22
C LEU A 4 4.70 6.56 4.38
N ILE A 5 3.85 7.58 4.35
CA ILE A 5 2.81 7.79 5.35
C ILE A 5 1.62 6.87 5.07
N ILE A 6 1.25 6.05 6.05
CA ILE A 6 0.17 5.05 5.95
C ILE A 6 -0.71 5.13 7.20
N LYS A 7 -2.03 5.02 7.00
CA LYS A 7 -3.02 5.00 8.09
C LYS A 7 -3.17 3.60 8.68
N GLU A 8 -3.62 3.53 9.93
CA GLU A 8 -4.19 2.28 10.46
C GLU A 8 -5.48 1.89 9.71
N PRO A 9 -5.81 0.59 9.62
CA PRO A 9 -5.02 -0.57 10.07
C PRO A 9 -3.92 -1.00 9.07
N TRP A 10 -3.76 -0.28 7.96
CA TRP A 10 -3.00 -0.74 6.80
C TRP A 10 -1.50 -0.86 7.06
N ILE A 11 -0.94 0.06 7.83
CA ILE A 11 0.48 0.03 8.19
C ILE A 11 0.79 -1.19 9.05
N THR A 12 -0.05 -1.50 10.03
CA THR A 12 0.04 -2.70 10.85
C THR A 12 -0.01 -3.95 9.98
N TYR A 13 -0.94 -4.02 9.01
CA TYR A 13 -1.01 -5.18 8.12
C TYR A 13 0.23 -5.36 7.23
N ILE A 14 0.91 -4.27 6.84
CA ILE A 14 2.18 -4.37 6.10
C ILE A 14 3.28 -4.90 7.01
N LEU A 15 3.39 -4.37 8.23
CA LEU A 15 4.39 -4.81 9.21
C LEU A 15 4.19 -6.26 9.66
N GLU A 16 2.93 -6.72 9.75
CA GLU A 16 2.56 -8.12 10.01
C GLU A 16 2.72 -9.03 8.78
N GLY A 17 3.09 -8.49 7.61
CA GLY A 17 3.21 -9.25 6.36
C GLY A 17 1.89 -9.70 5.73
N ARG A 18 0.74 -9.29 6.28
CA ARG A 18 -0.60 -9.63 5.79
C ARG A 18 -0.98 -8.87 4.52
N LYS A 19 -0.49 -7.63 4.38
CA LYS A 19 -0.77 -6.75 3.25
C LYS A 19 0.50 -6.57 2.42
N THR A 20 0.49 -7.09 1.20
CA THR A 20 1.62 -7.01 0.28
C THR A 20 1.45 -5.94 -0.79
N TRP A 21 0.26 -5.34 -0.92
CA TRP A 21 -0.05 -4.28 -1.88
C TRP A 21 -0.56 -3.04 -1.17
N GLU A 22 0.15 -1.92 -1.30
CA GLU A 22 -0.29 -0.61 -0.84
C GLU A 22 -0.92 0.18 -2.01
N ILE A 23 -2.18 0.58 -1.85
CA ILE A 23 -2.96 1.17 -2.94
C ILE A 23 -2.77 2.68 -2.99
N ARG A 24 -2.40 3.20 -4.16
CA ARG A 24 -2.15 4.63 -4.39
C ARG A 24 -2.71 5.09 -5.74
N GLY A 25 -2.95 6.40 -5.84
CA GLY A 25 -3.46 7.04 -7.06
C GLY A 25 -2.45 7.22 -8.19
N GLY A 26 -1.18 6.84 -7.96
CA GLY A 26 -0.09 7.05 -8.90
C GLY A 26 1.01 6.01 -8.77
N ASN A 27 1.79 5.86 -9.84
CA ASN A 27 2.93 4.95 -9.90
C ASN A 27 4.04 5.40 -8.92
N CYS A 28 4.76 4.43 -8.33
CA CYS A 28 6.00 4.67 -7.60
C CYS A 28 7.20 4.41 -8.52
N ARG A 29 8.08 5.39 -8.70
CA ARG A 29 9.39 5.17 -9.35
C ARG A 29 10.51 4.84 -8.37
N ILE A 30 10.27 5.09 -7.08
CA ILE A 30 11.22 4.81 -6.01
C ILE A 30 11.38 3.29 -5.90
N ARG A 31 12.62 2.83 -5.78
CA ARG A 31 12.99 1.44 -5.50
C ARG A 31 14.01 1.44 -4.37
N GLY A 32 13.96 0.43 -3.51
CA GLY A 32 14.82 0.35 -2.34
C GLY A 32 14.08 0.57 -1.01
N ARG A 33 14.85 0.71 0.07
CA ARG A 33 14.32 0.78 1.44
C ARG A 33 13.74 2.16 1.73
N ILE A 34 12.55 2.17 2.32
CA ILE A 34 11.81 3.34 2.77
C ILE A 34 11.40 3.18 4.23
N GLY A 35 11.20 4.29 4.94
CA GLY A 35 10.56 4.29 6.26
C GLY A 35 9.04 4.18 6.13
N LEU A 36 8.41 3.42 7.02
CA LEU A 36 6.96 3.36 7.14
C LEU A 36 6.54 4.30 8.27
N VAL A 37 5.78 5.33 7.93
CA VAL A 37 5.38 6.39 8.85
C VAL A 37 3.91 6.23 9.21
N ARG A 38 3.61 6.06 10.49
CA ARG A 38 2.23 5.97 10.97
C ARG A 38 1.60 7.35 10.95
N SER A 39 0.48 7.50 10.24
CA SER A 39 -0.09 8.82 9.92
C SER A 39 -0.58 9.62 11.12
N ASP A 40 -0.98 8.95 12.20
CA ASP A 40 -1.55 9.58 13.40
C ASP A 40 -0.50 10.28 14.26
N SER A 41 0.70 9.72 14.31
CA SER A 41 1.79 10.07 15.21
C SER A 41 2.97 10.67 14.46
N GLY A 42 3.05 10.49 13.14
CA GLY A 42 4.18 10.91 12.32
C GLY A 42 5.47 10.14 12.59
N LEU A 43 5.40 9.08 13.41
CA LEU A 43 6.55 8.26 13.78
C LEU A 43 6.87 7.24 12.69
N VAL A 44 8.17 7.06 12.44
CA VAL A 44 8.66 5.89 11.69
C VAL A 44 8.52 4.68 12.60
N VAL A 45 7.71 3.72 12.19
CA VAL A 45 7.38 2.49 12.95
C VAL A 45 7.91 1.23 12.28
N GLY A 46 8.82 1.41 11.32
CA GLY A 46 9.45 0.33 10.59
C GLY A 46 9.98 0.76 9.24
N THR A 47 10.47 -0.21 8.48
CA THR A 47 10.97 -0.03 7.13
C THR A 47 10.45 -1.11 6.20
N ALA A 48 10.41 -0.83 4.90
CA ALA A 48 10.14 -1.83 3.87
C ALA A 48 10.89 -1.49 2.60
N LYS A 49 11.11 -2.46 1.71
CA LYS A 49 11.61 -2.23 0.36
C LYS A 49 10.43 -2.06 -0.59
N ILE A 50 10.41 -1.01 -1.42
CA ILE A 50 9.52 -0.98 -2.59
C ILE A 50 10.15 -1.86 -3.68
N ALA A 51 9.56 -3.02 -3.89
CA ALA A 51 9.99 -3.99 -4.90
C ALA A 51 9.44 -3.62 -6.28
N ASP A 52 8.17 -3.20 -6.34
CA ASP A 52 7.52 -2.85 -7.61
C ASP A 52 6.36 -1.86 -7.42
N SER A 53 5.82 -1.38 -8.54
CA SER A 53 4.59 -0.60 -8.60
C SER A 53 3.75 -1.06 -9.80
N LEU A 54 2.67 -1.77 -9.51
CA LEU A 54 1.81 -2.39 -10.50
C LEU A 54 0.64 -1.46 -10.84
N GLY A 55 0.38 -1.28 -12.13
CA GLY A 55 -0.84 -0.65 -12.60
C GLY A 55 -0.67 0.17 -13.87
N PRO A 56 -1.73 0.90 -14.28
CA PRO A 56 -3.03 0.99 -13.62
C PRO A 56 -3.73 -0.37 -13.45
N LEU A 57 -4.38 -0.59 -12.30
CA LEU A 57 -5.15 -1.80 -12.02
C LEU A 57 -6.60 -1.60 -12.46
N SER A 58 -7.18 -2.64 -13.05
CA SER A 58 -8.62 -2.72 -13.34
C SER A 58 -9.41 -3.11 -12.09
N ASP A 59 -10.73 -2.91 -12.13
CA ASP A 59 -11.64 -3.32 -11.05
C ASP A 59 -11.61 -4.84 -10.84
N GLU A 60 -11.46 -5.61 -11.92
CA GLU A 60 -11.26 -7.06 -11.85
C GLU A 60 -9.98 -7.41 -11.08
N LYS A 61 -8.85 -6.75 -11.38
CA LYS A 61 -7.59 -6.97 -10.64
C LYS A 61 -7.72 -6.57 -9.18
N MET A 62 -8.44 -5.49 -8.86
CA MET A 62 -8.72 -5.12 -7.47
C MET A 62 -9.53 -6.22 -6.77
N ARG A 63 -10.63 -6.69 -7.36
CA ARG A 63 -11.44 -7.77 -6.78
C ARG A 63 -10.67 -9.08 -6.61
N ALA A 64 -9.88 -9.47 -7.60
CA ALA A 64 -9.11 -10.71 -7.59
C ALA A 64 -7.95 -10.70 -6.57
N ASN A 65 -7.49 -9.53 -6.13
CA ASN A 65 -6.32 -9.38 -5.26
C ASN A 65 -6.67 -8.79 -3.88
N ILE A 66 -7.91 -8.97 -3.40
CA ILE A 66 -8.36 -8.53 -2.08
C ILE A 66 -7.45 -9.03 -0.96
N SER A 67 -6.95 -10.26 -1.03
CA SER A 67 -6.02 -10.81 -0.05
C SER A 67 -4.68 -10.05 0.02
N ARG A 68 -4.24 -9.42 -1.07
CA ARG A 68 -2.97 -8.68 -1.12
C ARG A 68 -3.07 -7.26 -0.59
N HIS A 69 -4.17 -6.56 -0.87
CA HIS A 69 -4.35 -5.17 -0.43
C HIS A 69 -5.27 -5.03 0.79
N CYS A 70 -5.97 -6.09 1.19
CA CYS A 70 -6.84 -6.21 2.37
C CYS A 70 -8.05 -5.25 2.41
N ILE A 71 -8.41 -4.62 1.30
CA ILE A 71 -9.58 -3.71 1.24
C ILE A 71 -10.82 -4.56 0.97
N PRO A 72 -11.85 -4.53 1.84
CA PRO A 72 -13.06 -5.30 1.65
C PRO A 72 -13.78 -4.97 0.33
N LEU A 73 -14.48 -5.96 -0.25
CA LEU A 73 -15.22 -5.79 -1.51
C LEU A 73 -16.17 -4.59 -1.48
N ARG A 74 -16.87 -4.39 -0.36
CA ARG A 74 -17.80 -3.27 -0.13
C ARG A 74 -17.13 -1.88 -0.21
N ASP A 75 -15.83 -1.80 0.04
CA ASP A 75 -15.08 -0.54 0.11
C ASP A 75 -14.34 -0.23 -1.20
N LEU A 76 -14.30 -1.16 -2.17
CA LEU A 76 -13.60 -0.96 -3.44
C LEU A 76 -14.18 0.20 -4.26
N ALA A 77 -15.50 0.41 -4.20
CA ALA A 77 -16.14 1.54 -4.88
C ALA A 77 -15.62 2.89 -4.34
N ALA A 78 -15.40 3.00 -3.03
CA ALA A 78 -14.85 4.21 -2.42
C ALA A 78 -13.39 4.48 -2.86
N VAL A 79 -12.59 3.42 -3.02
CA VAL A 79 -11.22 3.53 -3.57
C VAL A 79 -11.26 4.05 -5.01
N ARG A 80 -12.17 3.52 -5.83
CA ARG A 80 -12.35 3.95 -7.23
C ARG A 80 -12.76 5.41 -7.34
N ASN A 81 -13.66 5.85 -6.47
CA ASN A 81 -14.10 7.24 -6.43
C ASN A 81 -12.99 8.20 -5.97
N ARG A 82 -12.05 7.72 -5.14
CA ARG A 82 -10.91 8.51 -4.66
C ARG A 82 -9.80 8.66 -5.71
N TYR A 83 -9.54 7.62 -6.51
CA TYR A 83 -8.39 7.59 -7.41
C TYR A 83 -8.80 7.37 -8.87
N LYS A 84 -8.45 8.33 -9.73
CA LYS A 84 -8.64 8.22 -11.19
C LYS A 84 -7.93 7.00 -11.78
N ASN A 85 -6.71 6.75 -11.33
CA ASN A 85 -5.90 5.57 -11.66
C ASN A 85 -5.48 4.89 -10.36
N ILE A 86 -5.52 3.56 -10.32
CA ILE A 86 -5.16 2.79 -9.13
C ILE A 86 -3.85 2.05 -9.41
N TYR A 87 -2.89 2.18 -8.52
CA TYR A 87 -1.63 1.43 -8.55
C TYR A 87 -1.45 0.70 -7.23
N ALA A 88 -0.85 -0.50 -7.29
CA ALA A 88 -0.40 -1.23 -6.12
C ALA A 88 1.13 -1.10 -6.00
N TRP A 89 1.56 -0.38 -4.98
CA TRP A 89 2.96 -0.38 -4.58
C TRP A 89 3.22 -1.69 -3.83
N VAL A 90 4.29 -2.39 -4.16
CA VAL A 90 4.60 -3.71 -3.61
C VAL A 90 5.69 -3.56 -2.54
N PRO A 91 5.33 -3.33 -1.26
CA PRO A 91 6.28 -3.45 -0.16
C PRO A 91 6.74 -4.90 -0.01
N ALA A 92 8.03 -5.07 0.23
CA ALA A 92 8.68 -6.35 0.51
C ALA A 92 9.62 -6.19 1.71
N ASN A 93 9.84 -7.28 2.44
CA ASN A 93 10.73 -7.34 3.59
C ASN A 93 10.44 -6.23 4.61
N ALA A 94 9.17 -6.06 4.98
CA ALA A 94 8.77 -5.10 5.99
C ALA A 94 9.30 -5.55 7.36
N THR A 95 9.88 -4.62 8.11
CA THR A 95 10.37 -4.84 9.48
C THR A 95 9.89 -3.68 10.36
N PRO A 96 9.38 -3.94 11.57
CA PRO A 96 9.14 -2.90 12.57
C PRO A 96 10.39 -2.10 12.94
#